data_AF-A0A7V8X712-F1
#
_entry.id   AF-A0A7V8X712-F1
#
_cell.length_a   1.000
_cell.length_b   1.000
_cell.length_c   1.000
_cell.angle_alpha   90.00
_cell.angle_beta   90.00
_cell.angle_gamma   90.00
#
_symmetry.space_group_name_H-M   'P 1'
#
loop_
_entity.id
_entity.type
_entity.pdbx_description
1 polymer ?
#
loop_
_entity_poly.entity_id
_entity_poly.type
_entity_poly.pdbx_seq_one_letter_code
_entity_poly.pdbx_strand_id
1 'polypeptide(L)'
;MFDDQEFLEVARHLQSADTREGFQRSAISRAYYSAFLLARAFCREREWVAQTGSGSDHRTVGSALAQLNETLASQLRNLRLLRNEADYSVDEQDADEMAGRVQHSIELAEFIRRELKRVA
;
A
#
# COMPACT_ATOMS: atom_id res chain seq x y z
N MET A 1 -4.00 18.91 4.04
CA MET A 1 -3.75 17.68 4.82
C MET A 1 -3.98 16.51 3.87
N PHE A 2 -3.08 15.54 3.81
CA PHE A 2 -3.21 14.39 2.92
C PHE A 2 -4.23 13.40 3.52
N ASP A 3 -5.25 13.00 2.77
CA ASP A 3 -6.21 11.98 3.21
C ASP A 3 -5.80 10.62 2.67
N ASP A 4 -5.14 9.83 3.52
CA ASP A 4 -4.74 8.47 3.17
C ASP A 4 -5.93 7.52 3.03
N GLN A 5 -7.08 7.86 3.64
CA GLN A 5 -8.30 7.07 3.57
C GLN A 5 -8.96 7.16 2.19
N GLU A 6 -8.89 8.33 1.55
CA GLU A 6 -9.43 8.56 0.22
C GLU A 6 -8.87 7.54 -0.78
N PHE A 7 -7.56 7.25 -0.73
CA PHE A 7 -6.94 6.24 -1.60
C PHE A 7 -7.47 4.82 -1.35
N LEU A 8 -7.77 4.45 -0.10
CA LEU A 8 -8.35 3.15 0.22
C LEU A 8 -9.80 3.05 -0.27
N GLU A 9 -10.55 4.14 -0.17
CA GLU A 9 -11.92 4.22 -0.69
C GLU A 9 -11.94 4.10 -2.21
N VAL A 10 -11.02 4.77 -2.91
CA VAL A 10 -10.85 4.61 -4.36
C VAL A 10 -10.47 3.17 -4.71
N ALA A 11 -9.59 2.53 -3.95
CA ALA A 11 -9.23 1.13 -4.19
C ALA A 11 -10.46 0.20 -4.14
N ARG A 12 -11.30 0.35 -3.11
CA ARG A 12 -12.56 -0.41 -2.96
C ARG A 12 -13.55 -0.09 -4.06
N HIS A 13 -13.68 1.19 -4.42
CA HIS A 13 -14.55 1.59 -5.52
C HIS A 13 -14.14 0.91 -6.82
N LEU A 14 -12.85 0.97 -7.19
CA LEU A 14 -12.32 0.34 -8.39
C LEU A 14 -12.55 -1.17 -8.40
N GLN A 15 -12.31 -1.86 -7.28
CA GLN A 15 -12.60 -3.29 -7.12
C GLN A 15 -14.08 -3.62 -7.42
N SER A 16 -15.00 -2.80 -6.91
CA SER A 16 -16.45 -3.02 -7.06
C SER A 16 -17.00 -2.58 -8.42
N ALA A 17 -16.33 -1.63 -9.08
CA ALA A 17 -16.85 -0.98 -10.27
C ALA A 17 -16.65 -1.83 -11.52
N ASP A 18 -15.51 -2.55 -11.61
CA ASP A 18 -15.16 -3.27 -12.83
C ASP A 18 -14.07 -4.32 -12.58
N THR A 19 -14.15 -5.45 -13.29
CA THR A 19 -13.17 -6.55 -13.21
C THR A 19 -12.10 -6.49 -14.30
N ARG A 20 -12.15 -5.51 -15.21
CA ARG A 20 -11.10 -5.31 -16.21
C ARG A 20 -9.76 -5.05 -15.53
N GLU A 21 -8.70 -5.59 -16.12
CA GLU A 21 -7.33 -5.54 -15.59
C GLU A 21 -6.90 -4.11 -15.17
N GLY A 22 -7.23 -3.10 -15.97
CA GLY A 22 -6.90 -1.70 -15.66
C GLY A 22 -7.50 -1.20 -14.33
N PHE A 23 -8.72 -1.63 -13.99
CA PHE A 23 -9.35 -1.29 -12.71
C PHE A 23 -8.71 -2.04 -11.56
N GLN A 24 -8.48 -3.34 -11.74
CA GLN A 24 -7.87 -4.19 -10.72
C GLN A 24 -6.43 -3.76 -10.39
N ARG A 25 -5.58 -3.55 -11.40
CA ARG A 25 -4.22 -3.01 -11.22
C ARG A 25 -4.25 -1.65 -10.52
N SER A 26 -5.14 -0.77 -10.96
CA SER A 26 -5.31 0.55 -10.33
C SER A 26 -5.73 0.43 -8.87
N ALA A 27 -6.63 -0.50 -8.53
CA ALA A 27 -7.07 -0.75 -7.16
C ALA A 27 -5.90 -1.16 -6.25
N ILE A 28 -5.05 -2.09 -6.69
CA ILE A 28 -3.82 -2.48 -5.97
C ILE A 28 -2.92 -1.26 -5.75
N SER A 29 -2.71 -0.49 -6.81
CA SER A 29 -1.90 0.73 -6.79
C SER A 29 -2.43 1.75 -5.76
N ARG A 30 -3.76 1.95 -5.69
CA ARG A 30 -4.39 2.86 -4.71
C ARG A 30 -4.32 2.32 -3.28
N ALA A 31 -4.51 1.02 -3.07
CA ALA A 31 -4.35 0.39 -1.76
C ALA A 31 -2.92 0.59 -1.22
N TYR A 32 -1.91 0.39 -2.09
CA TYR A 32 -0.52 0.66 -1.75
C TYR A 32 -0.27 2.11 -1.35
N TYR A 33 -0.75 3.08 -2.14
CA TYR A 33 -0.55 4.49 -1.83
C TYR A 33 -1.20 4.91 -0.52
N SER A 34 -2.41 4.40 -0.21
CA SER A 34 -3.05 4.62 1.10
C SER A 34 -2.12 4.21 2.25
N ALA A 35 -1.64 2.97 2.25
CA ALA A 35 -0.80 2.44 3.32
C ALA A 35 0.57 3.13 3.40
N PHE A 36 1.23 3.32 2.25
CA PHE A 36 2.58 3.91 2.22
C PHE A 36 2.57 5.37 2.65
N LEU A 37 1.59 6.15 2.21
CA LEU A 37 1.55 7.58 2.52
C LEU A 37 1.19 7.82 3.99
N LEU A 38 0.33 6.97 4.59
CA LEU A 38 0.10 6.94 6.03
C LEU A 38 1.38 6.59 6.80
N ALA A 39 2.04 5.47 6.46
CA ALA A 39 3.29 5.05 7.09
C ALA A 39 4.37 6.15 6.99
N ARG A 40 4.47 6.77 5.83
CA ARG A 40 5.40 7.86 5.57
C ARG A 40 5.08 9.09 6.44
N ALA A 41 3.82 9.47 6.57
CA ALA A 41 3.41 10.57 7.45
C ALA A 41 3.72 10.26 8.92
N PHE A 42 3.38 9.06 9.37
CA PHE A 42 3.65 8.56 10.72
C PHE A 42 5.14 8.63 11.07
N CYS A 43 6.03 8.14 10.19
CA CYS A 43 7.47 8.20 10.43
C CYS A 43 8.02 9.64 10.42
N ARG A 44 7.43 10.55 9.63
CA ARG A 44 7.83 11.97 9.60
C ARG A 44 7.45 12.70 10.86
N GLU A 45 6.23 12.50 11.35
CA GLU A 45 5.71 13.14 12.56
C GLU A 45 6.52 12.77 13.81
N ARG A 46 7.21 11.63 13.76
CA ARG A 46 8.09 11.12 14.81
C ARG A 46 9.57 11.41 14.56
N GLU A 47 9.89 12.14 13.49
CA GLU A 47 11.27 12.49 13.10
C GLU A 47 12.18 11.27 12.89
N TRP A 48 11.62 10.09 12.60
CA TRP A 48 12.38 8.86 12.41
C TRP A 48 13.09 8.79 11.06
N VAL A 49 12.57 9.52 10.07
CA VAL A 49 13.08 9.51 8.70
C VAL A 49 13.11 10.93 8.13
N ALA A 50 14.24 11.30 7.53
CA ALA A 50 14.33 12.48 6.67
C ALA A 50 13.83 12.12 5.27
N GLN A 51 12.71 12.70 4.85
CA GLN A 51 12.10 12.40 3.56
C GLN A 51 12.84 13.10 2.44
N THR A 52 13.22 12.35 1.41
CA THR A 52 13.92 12.87 0.23
C THR A 52 12.98 13.21 -0.92
N GLY A 53 11.74 12.71 -0.88
CA GLY A 53 10.78 12.81 -2.00
C GLY A 53 11.11 11.86 -3.15
N SER A 54 12.10 10.98 -2.99
CA SER A 54 12.54 10.04 -4.02
C SER A 54 12.10 8.60 -3.73
N GLY A 55 12.30 7.71 -4.68
CA GLY A 55 12.01 6.28 -4.50
C GLY A 55 12.83 5.60 -3.38
N SER A 56 13.88 6.25 -2.86
CA SER A 56 14.62 5.75 -1.70
C SER A 56 13.77 5.78 -0.41
N ASP A 57 12.78 6.67 -0.33
CA ASP A 57 11.89 6.83 0.84
C ASP A 57 11.14 5.52 1.14
N HIS A 58 10.85 4.69 0.13
CA HIS A 58 10.23 3.39 0.33
C HIS A 58 11.08 2.46 1.20
N ARG A 59 12.39 2.45 1.01
CA ARG A 59 13.30 1.65 1.82
C ARG A 59 13.43 2.24 3.22
N THR A 60 13.63 3.54 3.32
CA THR A 60 13.81 4.24 4.60
C THR A 60 12.59 4.09 5.51
N VAL A 61 11.38 4.29 4.98
CA VAL A 61 10.12 4.09 5.74
C VAL A 61 9.97 2.63 6.16
N GLY A 62 10.24 1.67 5.27
CA GLY A 62 10.19 0.25 5.61
C GLY A 62 11.16 -0.14 6.72
N SER A 63 12.40 0.36 6.68
CA SER A 63 13.40 0.13 7.73
C SER A 63 13.00 0.76 9.06
N ALA A 64 12.46 1.99 9.06
CA ALA A 64 11.98 2.64 10.28
C ALA A 64 10.80 1.87 10.90
N LEU A 65 9.85 1.42 10.09
CA LEU A 65 8.75 0.60 10.56
C LEU A 65 9.21 -0.76 11.09
N ALA A 66 10.27 -1.35 10.53
CA ALA A 66 10.79 -2.64 11.01
C ALA A 66 11.33 -2.55 12.45
N GLN A 67 11.88 -1.39 12.84
CA GLN A 67 12.30 -1.14 14.22
C GLN A 67 11.13 -1.01 15.19
N LEU A 68 9.95 -0.60 14.70
CA LEU A 68 8.72 -0.52 15.49
C LEU A 68 8.01 -1.87 15.56
N ASN A 69 7.79 -2.48 14.40
CA ASN A 69 7.02 -3.71 14.23
C ASN A 69 7.40 -4.36 12.90
N GLU A 70 8.14 -5.47 12.96
CA GLU A 70 8.61 -6.22 11.80
C GLU A 70 7.45 -6.72 10.92
N THR A 71 6.33 -7.14 11.53
CA THR A 71 5.13 -7.56 10.80
C THR A 71 4.59 -6.42 9.95
N LEU A 72 4.49 -5.21 10.51
CA LEU A 72 3.98 -4.04 9.80
C LEU A 72 4.88 -3.69 8.60
N ALA A 73 6.19 -3.70 8.80
CA ALA A 73 7.15 -3.48 7.72
C ALA A 73 7.08 -4.56 6.63
N SER A 74 6.91 -5.84 7.02
CA SER A 74 6.76 -6.96 6.10
C SER A 74 5.48 -6.81 5.26
N GLN A 75 4.35 -6.47 5.88
CA GLN A 75 3.10 -6.26 5.15
C GLN A 75 3.17 -5.07 4.19
N LEU A 76 3.80 -3.96 4.60
CA LEU A 76 4.00 -2.83 3.70
C LEU A 76 4.91 -3.19 2.50
N ARG A 77 5.93 -4.04 2.74
CA ARG A 77 6.78 -4.56 1.67
C ARG A 77 6.00 -5.46 0.72
N ASN A 78 5.17 -6.37 1.22
CA ASN A 78 4.33 -7.25 0.40
C ASN A 78 3.40 -6.42 -0.50
N LEU A 79 2.75 -5.40 0.07
CA LEU A 79 1.88 -4.52 -0.69
C LEU A 79 2.63 -3.74 -1.79
N ARG A 80 3.89 -3.36 -1.54
CA ARG A 80 4.75 -2.76 -2.56
C ARG A 80 5.09 -3.73 -3.69
N LEU A 81 5.35 -5.01 -3.37
CA LEU A 81 5.64 -6.03 -4.36
C LEU A 81 4.42 -6.27 -5.27
N LEU A 82 3.23 -6.44 -4.67
CA LEU A 82 1.96 -6.56 -5.41
C LEU A 82 1.74 -5.37 -6.35
N ARG A 83 1.96 -4.14 -5.88
CA ARG A 83 1.86 -2.94 -6.71
C ARG A 83 2.89 -2.91 -7.83
N ASN A 84 4.13 -3.33 -7.58
CA ASN A 84 5.15 -3.38 -8.65
C ASN A 84 4.79 -4.42 -9.72
N GLU A 85 4.32 -5.59 -9.32
CA GLU A 85 3.84 -6.62 -10.26
C GLU A 85 2.64 -6.11 -11.06
N ALA A 86 1.65 -5.51 -10.38
CA ALA A 86 0.46 -4.95 -11.01
C ALA A 86 0.75 -3.76 -11.92
N ASP A 87 1.81 -2.98 -11.69
CA ASP A 87 2.12 -1.82 -12.55
C ASP A 87 3.03 -2.20 -13.73
N TYR A 88 3.94 -3.17 -13.56
CA TYR A 88 5.03 -3.40 -14.51
C TYR A 88 5.07 -4.79 -15.15
N SER A 89 4.33 -5.78 -14.63
CA SER A 89 4.21 -7.05 -15.34
C SER A 89 3.52 -6.81 -16.68
N VAL A 90 4.06 -7.41 -17.74
CA VAL A 90 3.47 -7.43 -19.09
C VAL A 90 2.82 -8.77 -19.41
N ASP A 91 2.92 -9.72 -18.48
CA ASP A 91 2.35 -11.04 -18.63
C ASP A 91 0.84 -10.98 -18.34
N GLU A 92 0.06 -11.69 -19.13
CA GLU A 92 -1.37 -11.84 -18.93
C GLU A 92 -1.60 -12.55 -17.59
N GLN A 93 -2.33 -11.90 -16.68
CA GLN A 93 -2.69 -12.47 -15.39
C GLN A 93 -4.10 -13.03 -15.45
N ASP A 94 -4.30 -14.20 -14.84
CA ASP A 94 -5.62 -14.77 -14.68
C ASP A 94 -6.55 -13.81 -13.90
N ALA A 95 -7.80 -13.69 -14.35
CA ALA A 95 -8.74 -12.71 -13.79
C ALA A 95 -9.11 -13.00 -12.33
N ASP A 96 -9.21 -14.28 -11.95
CA ASP A 96 -9.52 -14.69 -10.58
C ASP A 96 -8.30 -14.49 -9.68
N GLU A 97 -7.09 -14.79 -10.19
CA GLU A 97 -5.84 -14.48 -9.48
C GLU A 97 -5.72 -12.97 -9.22
N MET A 98 -5.98 -12.14 -10.23
CA MET A 98 -5.92 -10.69 -10.10
C MET A 98 -6.98 -10.18 -9.11
N ALA A 99 -8.21 -10.70 -9.14
CA ALA A 99 -9.24 -10.37 -8.17
C ALA A 99 -8.79 -10.71 -6.73
N GLY A 100 -8.15 -11.86 -6.53
CA GLY A 100 -7.55 -12.26 -5.27
C GLY A 100 -6.44 -11.30 -4.81
N ARG A 101 -5.55 -10.88 -5.73
CA ARG A 101 -4.49 -9.90 -5.46
C ARG A 101 -5.05 -8.52 -5.07
N VAL A 102 -6.14 -8.08 -5.69
CA VAL A 102 -6.84 -6.84 -5.33
C VAL A 102 -7.38 -6.91 -3.90
N GLN A 103 -8.14 -7.96 -3.60
CA GLN A 103 -8.74 -8.15 -2.27
C GLN A 103 -7.66 -8.19 -1.19
N HIS A 104 -6.60 -8.98 -1.42
CA HIS A 104 -5.48 -9.08 -0.49
C HIS A 104 -4.78 -7.73 -0.29
N SER A 105 -4.59 -6.95 -1.36
CA SER A 105 -3.96 -5.62 -1.27
C SER A 105 -4.76 -4.64 -0.40
N ILE A 106 -6.10 -4.67 -0.51
CA ILE A 106 -7.00 -3.86 0.31
C ILE A 106 -6.92 -4.29 1.78
N GLU A 107 -6.93 -5.59 2.06
CA GLU A 107 -6.81 -6.14 3.42
C GLU A 107 -5.48 -5.77 4.08
N LEU A 108 -4.37 -5.83 3.33
CA LEU A 108 -3.06 -5.39 3.82
C LEU A 108 -3.06 -3.90 4.15
N ALA A 109 -3.65 -3.06 3.29
CA ALA A 109 -3.76 -1.63 3.56
C ALA A 109 -4.59 -1.33 4.82
N GLU A 110 -5.71 -2.03 5.00
CA GLU A 110 -6.54 -1.94 6.21
C GLU A 110 -5.81 -2.38 7.46
N PHE A 111 -5.07 -3.50 7.38
CA PHE A 111 -4.23 -3.98 8.48
C PHE A 111 -3.22 -2.93 8.88
N ILE A 112 -2.43 -2.41 7.94
CA ILE A 112 -1.40 -1.40 8.19
C ILE A 112 -2.02 -0.15 8.81
N ARG A 113 -3.14 0.34 8.27
CA ARG A 113 -3.85 1.51 8.80
C ARG A 113 -4.33 1.31 10.23
N ARG A 114 -4.91 0.14 10.54
CA ARG A 114 -5.36 -0.18 11.90
C ARG A 114 -4.19 -0.26 12.87
N GLU A 115 -3.10 -0.93 12.48
CA GLU A 115 -1.94 -1.10 13.35
C GLU A 115 -1.22 0.21 13.61
N LEU A 116 -0.99 1.04 12.58
CA LEU A 116 -0.37 2.36 12.77
C LEU A 116 -1.21 3.26 13.69
N LYS A 117 -2.54 3.21 13.60
CA LYS A 117 -3.43 3.98 14.50
C LYS A 117 -3.43 3.48 15.94
N ARG A 118 -3.09 2.21 16.19
CA ARG A 118 -3.00 1.64 17.56
C ARG A 118 -1.72 2.06 18.28
N VAL A 119 -0.65 2.28 17.51
CA VAL A 119 0.68 2.68 18.03
C VAL A 119 0.96 4.18 17.83
N ALA A 120 -0.04 4.93 17.34
CA ALA A 120 -0.02 6.38 17.15
C ALA A 120 -0.19 7.11 18.48
#